data_AF-A0A969QHW3-F1
#
_entry.id   AF-A0A969QHW3-F1
#
_cell.length_a   1.000
_cell.length_b   1.000
_cell.length_c   1.000
_cell.angle_alpha   90.00
_cell.angle_beta   90.00
_cell.angle_gamma   90.00
#
_symmetry.space_group_name_H-M   'P 1'
#
loop_
_entity.id
_entity.type
_entity.pdbx_description
1 polymer ?
#
loop_
_entity_poly.entity_id
_entity_poly.type
_entity_poly.pdbx_seq_one_letter_code
_entity_poly.pdbx_strand_id
1 'polypeptide(L)'
;MQEAIRMQPDLAKEEITVIILKHEESTEGLRRTRRLFSTLNRTAKPTSSGMNIAIDEDDAVAIVTRRLVKESDVLKGMVSNTLGSKQINPGKKNDPYITILPALYEVNEVLLGAYNEGMQIDNKFKQFRPSDDNLDEYYIFIENIWREMLNCCPDFNYVKIGNKKPGELRLLIDSDGLPVLDDEQKVIPGGNVFMRPIGQYVIAEVVKQAGIQRKSIPEVIQVIMTNVSMDIDKAPWVDLIWNSSKRTIMGTKKEQAIIVAIICHALGLKKPLNAKSKKSLKVRDLKQEYRDAIGDPKASLLQPIVWSGRTIQSHEDDDEDNT
;
A
#
# COMPACT_ATOMS: atom_id res chain seq x y z
N MET A 1 38.31 -9.13 -12.36
CA MET A 1 38.15 -7.66 -12.42
C MET A 1 38.49 -7.12 -13.81
N GLN A 2 39.71 -7.31 -14.32
CA GLN A 2 40.11 -6.85 -15.66
C GLN A 2 39.22 -7.38 -16.81
N GLU A 3 38.85 -8.67 -16.78
CA GLU A 3 37.94 -9.27 -17.77
C GLU A 3 36.55 -8.62 -17.76
N ALA A 4 36.02 -8.35 -16.56
CA ALA A 4 34.69 -7.74 -16.36
C ALA A 4 34.69 -6.27 -16.80
N ILE A 5 35.74 -5.51 -16.48
CA ILE A 5 35.92 -4.12 -16.95
C ILE A 5 36.04 -4.06 -18.47
N ARG A 6 36.66 -5.07 -19.11
CA ARG A 6 36.74 -5.14 -20.58
C ARG A 6 35.37 -5.35 -21.23
N MET A 7 34.45 -6.02 -20.55
CA MET A 7 33.08 -6.24 -21.02
C MET A 7 32.15 -5.06 -20.70
N GLN A 8 32.36 -4.39 -19.57
CA GLN A 8 31.59 -3.21 -19.14
C GLN A 8 32.53 -2.17 -18.51
N PRO A 9 33.03 -1.19 -19.30
CA PRO A 9 34.05 -0.23 -18.86
C PRO A 9 33.65 0.64 -17.67
N ASP A 10 32.36 0.90 -17.48
CA ASP A 10 31.86 1.74 -16.38
C ASP A 10 32.08 1.10 -15.00
N LEU A 11 32.28 -0.22 -14.91
CA LEU A 11 32.66 -0.90 -13.66
C LEU A 11 33.99 -0.38 -13.09
N ALA A 12 34.84 0.25 -13.90
CA ALA A 12 36.09 0.86 -13.42
C ALA A 12 35.86 2.09 -12.53
N LYS A 13 34.67 2.69 -12.57
CA LYS A 13 34.29 3.84 -11.74
C LYS A 13 33.60 3.42 -10.43
N GLU A 14 33.24 2.15 -10.28
CA GLU A 14 32.59 1.65 -9.08
C GLU A 14 33.61 1.38 -7.96
N GLU A 15 33.27 1.77 -6.74
CA GLU A 15 34.10 1.52 -5.56
C GLU A 15 33.67 0.22 -4.88
N ILE A 16 34.56 -0.77 -4.83
CA ILE A 16 34.33 -2.03 -4.13
C ILE A 16 35.22 -2.09 -2.89
N THR A 17 34.59 -2.18 -1.72
CA THR A 17 35.31 -2.42 -0.46
C THR A 17 35.49 -3.93 -0.25
N VAL A 18 36.75 -4.37 -0.13
CA VAL A 18 37.08 -5.78 0.16
C VAL A 18 37.67 -5.89 1.55
N ILE A 19 37.01 -6.64 2.43
CA ILE A 19 37.56 -6.98 3.75
C ILE A 19 38.25 -8.34 3.63
N ILE A 20 39.58 -8.34 3.64
CA ILE A 20 40.38 -9.57 3.61
C ILE A 20 40.72 -9.97 5.04
N LEU A 21 40.28 -11.17 5.43
CA LEU A 21 40.63 -11.77 6.70
C LEU A 21 41.72 -12.82 6.45
N LYS A 22 42.92 -12.58 7.02
CA LYS A 22 44.01 -13.56 6.97
C LYS A 22 43.59 -14.83 7.72
N HIS A 23 43.53 -15.94 7.00
CA HIS A 23 43.38 -17.26 7.59
C HIS A 23 44.77 -17.84 7.89
N GLU A 24 44.96 -18.34 9.10
CA GLU A 24 46.17 -19.07 9.48
C GLU A 24 45.82 -20.55 9.65
N GLU A 25 46.56 -21.42 8.97
CA GLU A 25 46.33 -22.88 8.99
C GLU A 25 46.74 -23.54 10.32
N SER A 26 47.26 -22.77 11.27
CA SER A 26 47.51 -23.26 12.62
C SER A 26 46.20 -23.67 13.29
N THR A 27 46.27 -24.61 14.23
CA THR A 27 45.08 -25.06 15.00
C THR A 27 44.39 -23.92 15.75
N GLU A 28 45.16 -22.91 16.18
CA GLU A 28 44.64 -21.70 16.83
C GLU A 28 43.99 -20.75 15.81
N GLY A 29 44.64 -20.52 14.65
CA GLY A 29 44.11 -19.72 13.55
C GLY A 29 42.78 -20.25 13.03
N LEU A 30 42.68 -21.56 12.85
CA LEU A 30 41.45 -22.22 12.43
C LEU A 30 40.30 -22.02 13.43
N ARG A 31 40.59 -22.12 14.74
CA ARG A 31 39.62 -21.86 15.81
C ARG A 31 39.18 -20.39 15.83
N ARG A 32 40.12 -19.45 15.63
CA ARG A 32 39.83 -18.01 15.57
C ARG A 32 38.94 -17.67 14.38
N THR A 33 39.23 -18.19 13.19
CA THR A 33 38.41 -18.00 11.98
C THR A 33 37.00 -18.56 12.19
N ARG A 34 36.86 -19.79 12.71
CA ARG A 34 35.54 -20.37 13.01
C ARG A 34 34.76 -19.54 14.03
N ARG A 35 35.41 -19.05 15.09
CA ARG A 35 34.79 -18.17 16.09
C ARG A 35 34.32 -16.85 15.46
N LEU A 36 35.13 -16.24 14.60
CA LEU A 36 34.79 -14.99 13.93
C LEU A 36 33.55 -15.15 13.04
N PHE A 37 33.53 -16.15 12.15
CA PHE A 37 32.38 -16.40 11.28
C PHE A 37 31.13 -16.81 12.08
N SER A 38 31.27 -17.67 13.10
CA SER A 38 30.14 -18.05 13.95
C SER A 38 29.57 -16.87 14.75
N THR A 39 30.43 -15.95 15.19
CA THR A 39 30.00 -14.74 15.90
C THR A 39 29.32 -13.80 14.93
N LEU A 40 29.93 -13.53 13.78
CA LEU A 40 29.37 -12.66 12.74
C LEU A 40 27.98 -13.12 12.30
N ASN A 41 27.82 -14.41 11.98
CA ASN A 41 26.53 -14.99 11.61
C ASN A 41 25.52 -14.98 12.76
N ARG A 42 25.97 -15.17 14.02
CA ARG A 42 25.09 -15.15 15.20
C ARG A 42 24.67 -13.74 15.61
N THR A 43 25.51 -12.74 15.40
CA THR A 43 25.26 -11.34 15.78
C THR A 43 24.64 -10.51 14.66
N ALA A 44 24.72 -10.97 13.41
CA ALA A 44 24.04 -10.34 12.28
C ALA A 44 22.53 -10.35 12.53
N LYS A 45 21.98 -9.20 12.90
CA LYS A 45 20.55 -8.98 12.96
C LYS A 45 20.10 -8.38 11.64
N PRO A 46 19.06 -8.91 11.00
CA PRO A 46 18.48 -8.25 9.84
C PRO A 46 18.01 -6.85 10.25
N THR A 47 18.32 -5.86 9.42
CA THR A 47 17.79 -4.50 9.53
C THR A 47 16.27 -4.52 9.30
N SER A 48 15.55 -3.58 9.92
CA SER A 48 14.11 -3.49 9.68
C SER A 48 13.84 -3.05 8.23
N SER A 49 12.69 -3.45 7.68
CA SER A 49 12.31 -3.04 6.32
C SER A 49 12.28 -1.52 6.17
N GLY A 50 11.83 -0.79 7.20
CA GLY A 50 11.86 0.67 7.19
C GLY A 50 13.28 1.25 7.16
N MET A 51 14.22 0.63 7.87
CA MET A 51 15.63 1.05 7.82
C MET A 51 16.23 0.83 6.44
N ASN A 52 15.91 -0.29 5.79
CA ASN A 52 16.35 -0.55 4.41
C ASN A 52 15.80 0.52 3.47
N ILE A 53 14.49 0.78 3.48
CA ILE A 53 13.86 1.82 2.66
C ILE A 53 14.50 3.20 2.91
N ALA A 54 14.88 3.51 4.15
CA ALA A 54 15.47 4.79 4.51
C ALA A 54 16.88 5.00 3.90
N ILE A 55 17.62 3.93 3.58
CA ILE A 55 19.02 3.99 3.11
C ILE A 55 19.24 3.46 1.69
N ASP A 56 18.30 2.71 1.14
CA ASP A 56 18.44 2.03 -0.15
C ASP A 56 18.53 3.02 -1.32
N GLU A 57 19.68 3.06 -1.99
CA GLU A 57 19.98 3.94 -3.13
C GLU A 57 19.86 3.21 -4.48
N ASP A 58 19.44 1.95 -4.50
CA ASP A 58 19.26 1.18 -5.72
C ASP A 58 17.77 0.95 -6.03
N ASP A 59 16.96 0.73 -5.00
CA ASP A 59 15.52 0.52 -5.14
C ASP A 59 14.80 1.83 -5.52
N ALA A 60 14.37 1.90 -6.79
CA ALA A 60 13.61 3.02 -7.34
C ALA A 60 12.39 3.40 -6.49
N VAL A 61 11.66 2.42 -5.95
CA VAL A 61 10.49 2.66 -5.11
C VAL A 61 10.91 3.30 -3.79
N ALA A 62 12.03 2.87 -3.20
CA ALA A 62 12.56 3.45 -1.97
C ALA A 62 13.04 4.89 -2.19
N ILE A 63 13.77 5.15 -3.27
CA ILE A 63 14.22 6.49 -3.67
C ILE A 63 13.03 7.42 -3.86
N VAL A 64 12.07 7.04 -4.70
CA VAL A 64 10.88 7.87 -4.98
C VAL A 64 10.04 8.09 -3.73
N THR A 65 9.88 7.06 -2.88
CA THR A 65 9.16 7.19 -1.60
C THR A 65 9.82 8.21 -0.68
N ARG A 66 11.15 8.18 -0.53
CA ARG A 66 11.87 9.16 0.29
C ARG A 66 11.78 10.58 -0.29
N ARG A 67 11.85 10.71 -1.62
CA ARG A 67 11.64 11.99 -2.31
C ARG A 67 10.24 12.54 -2.02
N LEU A 68 9.18 11.74 -2.16
CA LEU A 68 7.81 12.15 -1.83
C LEU A 68 7.67 12.66 -0.40
N VAL A 69 8.28 12.00 0.58
CA VAL A 69 8.23 12.44 1.99
C VAL A 69 8.91 13.79 2.20
N LYS A 70 9.98 14.09 1.44
CA LYS A 70 10.82 15.28 1.60
C LYS A 70 10.36 16.47 0.76
N GLU A 71 9.97 16.20 -0.48
CA GLU A 71 9.81 17.18 -1.56
C GLU A 71 8.35 17.42 -1.94
N SER A 72 7.44 16.44 -1.75
CA SER A 72 6.07 16.57 -2.23
C SER A 72 5.23 17.55 -1.43
N ASP A 73 4.57 18.47 -2.12
CA ASP A 73 3.67 19.45 -1.50
C ASP A 73 2.43 18.81 -0.84
N VAL A 74 2.05 17.59 -1.25
CA VAL A 74 0.86 16.89 -0.73
C VAL A 74 1.16 15.86 0.35
N LEU A 75 2.39 15.37 0.48
CA LEU A 75 2.73 14.34 1.47
C LEU A 75 3.72 14.82 2.55
N LYS A 76 4.44 15.91 2.30
CA LYS A 76 5.41 16.46 3.24
C LYS A 76 4.76 16.78 4.58
N GLY A 77 5.36 16.27 5.65
CA GLY A 77 4.86 16.43 7.03
C GLY A 77 3.69 15.51 7.42
N MET A 78 3.12 14.74 6.49
CA MET A 78 2.00 13.82 6.76
C MET A 78 2.41 12.35 6.82
N VAL A 79 3.71 12.06 6.72
CA VAL A 79 4.27 10.70 6.80
C VAL A 79 5.16 10.58 8.02
N SER A 80 4.94 9.56 8.84
CA SER A 80 5.78 9.32 10.02
C SER A 80 7.01 8.47 9.65
N ASN A 81 8.17 8.87 10.19
CA ASN A 81 9.45 8.18 10.04
C ASN A 81 9.59 6.94 10.94
N THR A 82 8.49 6.37 11.43
CA THR A 82 8.54 5.15 12.24
C THR A 82 8.91 3.95 11.36
N LEU A 83 10.04 3.30 11.66
CA LEU A 83 10.64 2.26 10.80
C LEU A 83 10.29 0.81 11.21
N GLY A 84 9.57 0.63 12.32
CA GLY A 84 9.33 -0.67 12.94
C GLY A 84 7.91 -1.24 12.81
N SER A 85 6.95 -0.47 12.28
CA SER A 85 5.57 -0.92 12.06
C SER A 85 5.14 -0.68 10.60
N LYS A 86 4.05 -1.33 10.18
CA LYS A 86 3.33 -1.07 8.91
C LYS A 86 1.93 -0.49 9.13
N GLN A 87 1.60 -0.18 10.39
CA GLN A 87 0.36 0.45 10.80
C GLN A 87 0.64 1.66 11.69
N ILE A 88 -0.24 2.65 11.59
CA ILE A 88 -0.26 3.78 12.52
C ILE A 88 -1.11 3.37 13.73
N ASN A 89 -0.45 3.23 14.88
CA ASN A 89 -1.16 3.02 16.13
C ASN A 89 -1.96 4.28 16.51
N PRO A 90 -3.17 4.13 17.07
CA PRO A 90 -3.92 5.27 17.61
C PRO A 90 -3.12 6.06 18.65
N GLY A 91 -3.31 7.38 18.69
CA GLY A 91 -2.78 8.25 19.74
C GLY A 91 -2.22 9.56 19.22
N LYS A 92 -2.25 10.59 20.08
CA LYS A 92 -1.98 12.00 19.73
C LYS A 92 -0.67 12.25 18.98
N LYS A 93 0.38 11.48 19.29
CA LYS A 93 1.69 11.56 18.60
C LYS A 93 1.61 11.23 17.11
N ASN A 94 0.59 10.48 16.72
CA ASN A 94 0.39 9.99 15.37
C ASN A 94 -0.71 10.75 14.61
N ASP A 95 -1.35 11.74 15.24
CA ASP A 95 -2.42 12.52 14.62
C ASP A 95 -1.97 13.31 13.38
N PRO A 96 -0.74 13.84 13.30
CA PRO A 96 -0.30 14.56 12.10
C PRO A 96 -0.16 13.68 10.85
N TYR A 97 -0.20 12.34 10.97
CA TYR A 97 0.21 11.44 9.91
C TYR A 97 -0.95 10.64 9.32
N ILE A 98 -0.97 10.52 7.98
CA ILE A 98 -1.87 9.63 7.22
C ILE A 98 -1.27 8.24 7.04
N THR A 99 0.06 8.12 7.07
CA THR A 99 0.78 6.86 6.87
C THR A 99 2.17 6.89 7.52
N ILE A 100 2.92 5.80 7.38
CA ILE A 100 4.31 5.65 7.84
C ILE A 100 5.18 5.18 6.69
N LEU A 101 6.48 5.50 6.74
CA LEU A 101 7.42 5.25 5.65
C LEU A 101 7.34 3.81 5.08
N PRO A 102 7.34 2.72 5.90
CA PRO A 102 7.28 1.37 5.35
C PRO A 102 5.98 1.06 4.60
N ALA A 103 4.86 1.63 5.06
CA ALA A 103 3.57 1.39 4.43
C ALA A 103 3.36 2.27 3.20
N LEU A 104 3.87 3.51 3.22
CA LEU A 104 3.92 4.37 2.04
C LEU A 104 4.71 3.72 0.91
N TYR A 105 5.86 3.11 1.22
CA TYR A 105 6.64 2.33 0.26
C TYR A 105 5.80 1.20 -0.37
N GLU A 106 5.08 0.41 0.43
CA GLU A 106 4.23 -0.67 -0.10
C GLU A 106 3.12 -0.16 -1.00
N VAL A 107 2.51 0.97 -0.64
CA VAL A 107 1.49 1.62 -1.48
C VAL A 107 2.11 2.13 -2.79
N ASN A 108 3.27 2.79 -2.71
CA ASN A 108 3.97 3.32 -3.88
C ASN A 108 4.46 2.22 -4.83
N GLU A 109 4.88 1.07 -4.30
CA GLU A 109 5.20 -0.12 -5.09
C GLU A 109 3.99 -0.56 -5.93
N VAL A 110 2.81 -0.61 -5.31
CA VAL A 110 1.57 -0.98 -6.00
C VAL A 110 1.20 0.08 -7.04
N LEU A 111 1.26 1.37 -6.68
CA LEU A 111 0.93 2.47 -7.59
C LEU A 111 1.86 2.49 -8.80
N LEU A 112 3.16 2.30 -8.61
CA LEU A 112 4.12 2.26 -9.71
C LEU A 112 3.83 1.10 -10.68
N GLY A 113 3.24 0.00 -10.19
CA GLY A 113 2.73 -1.06 -11.05
C GLY A 113 1.64 -0.62 -12.05
N ALA A 114 1.02 0.55 -11.86
CA ALA A 114 0.06 1.15 -12.79
C ALA A 114 0.73 1.98 -13.91
N TYR A 115 2.01 2.33 -13.74
CA TYR A 115 2.76 3.16 -14.68
C TYR A 115 2.93 2.45 -16.03
N ASN A 116 2.84 3.21 -17.12
CA ASN A 116 2.88 2.71 -18.51
C ASN A 116 2.02 1.46 -18.75
N GLU A 117 0.77 1.48 -18.27
CA GLU A 117 -0.23 0.43 -18.47
C GLU A 117 0.12 -0.94 -17.85
N GLY A 118 1.07 -0.98 -16.91
CA GLY A 118 1.44 -2.20 -16.20
C GLY A 118 2.94 -2.44 -16.17
N MET A 119 3.62 -1.85 -15.19
CA MET A 119 5.03 -2.12 -14.92
C MET A 119 5.19 -3.29 -13.96
N GLN A 120 6.10 -4.22 -14.27
CA GLN A 120 6.43 -5.32 -13.37
C GLN A 120 7.46 -4.85 -12.34
N ILE A 121 7.01 -4.67 -11.10
CA ILE A 121 7.85 -4.26 -9.97
C ILE A 121 8.29 -5.54 -9.24
N ASP A 122 9.28 -6.23 -9.80
CA ASP A 122 9.87 -7.44 -9.23
C ASP A 122 11.21 -7.16 -8.52
N ASN A 123 11.84 -8.21 -7.97
CA ASN A 123 13.13 -8.05 -7.31
C ASN A 123 14.23 -7.57 -8.26
N LYS A 124 14.14 -7.82 -9.57
CA LYS A 124 15.13 -7.34 -10.54
C LYS A 124 14.99 -5.84 -10.75
N PHE A 125 13.75 -5.36 -10.86
CA PHE A 125 13.46 -3.93 -10.93
C PHE A 125 14.05 -3.16 -9.74
N LYS A 126 13.95 -3.72 -8.54
CA LYS A 126 14.45 -3.09 -7.31
C LYS A 126 15.96 -3.22 -7.09
N GLN A 127 16.63 -4.12 -7.80
CA GLN A 127 18.07 -4.36 -7.66
C GLN A 127 18.94 -3.37 -8.44
N PHE A 128 18.39 -2.73 -9.47
CA PHE A 128 19.13 -1.85 -10.34
C PHE A 128 18.54 -0.45 -10.29
N ARG A 129 19.36 0.53 -9.89
CA ARG A 129 18.97 1.94 -9.90
C ARG A 129 18.63 2.40 -11.32
N PRO A 130 17.41 2.91 -11.58
CA PRO A 130 17.08 3.56 -12.85
C PRO A 130 17.85 4.87 -13.02
N SER A 131 17.83 5.43 -14.24
CA SER A 131 18.34 6.78 -14.47
C SER A 131 17.55 7.82 -13.69
N ASP A 132 18.17 8.97 -13.41
CA ASP A 132 17.51 10.08 -12.71
C ASP A 132 16.25 10.56 -13.46
N ASP A 133 16.27 10.58 -14.80
CA ASP A 133 15.09 10.89 -15.62
C ASP A 133 13.91 9.94 -15.35
N ASN A 134 14.17 8.63 -15.27
CA ASN A 134 13.13 7.65 -14.94
C ASN A 134 12.62 7.84 -13.50
N LEU A 135 13.52 8.13 -12.56
CA LEU A 135 13.14 8.40 -11.16
C LEU A 135 12.26 9.66 -11.06
N ASP A 136 12.53 10.69 -11.86
CA ASP A 136 11.70 11.90 -11.95
C ASP A 136 10.32 11.61 -12.52
N GLU A 137 10.24 10.81 -13.58
CA GLU A 137 8.96 10.38 -14.16
C GLU A 137 8.12 9.57 -13.15
N TYR A 138 8.75 8.63 -12.44
CA TYR A 138 8.07 7.82 -11.41
C TYR A 138 7.61 8.69 -10.25
N TYR A 139 8.43 9.66 -9.84
CA TYR A 139 8.06 10.63 -8.80
C TYR A 139 6.82 11.42 -9.21
N ILE A 140 6.83 12.04 -10.40
CA ILE A 140 5.72 12.87 -10.90
C ILE A 140 4.43 12.03 -11.01
N PHE A 141 4.55 10.82 -11.53
CA PHE A 141 3.43 9.90 -11.68
C PHE A 141 2.78 9.56 -10.32
N ILE A 142 3.57 9.10 -9.35
CA ILE A 142 3.07 8.72 -8.04
C ILE A 142 2.55 9.93 -7.27
N GLU A 143 3.23 11.09 -7.36
CA GLU A 143 2.79 12.32 -6.71
C GLU A 143 1.41 12.76 -7.21
N ASN A 144 1.18 12.72 -8.52
CA ASN A 144 -0.10 13.08 -9.11
C ASN A 144 -1.24 12.16 -8.65
N ILE A 145 -0.96 10.86 -8.50
CA ILE A 145 -1.94 9.91 -7.96
C ILE A 145 -2.27 10.23 -6.50
N TRP A 146 -1.26 10.46 -5.65
CA TRP A 146 -1.49 10.86 -4.26
C TRP A 146 -2.25 12.16 -4.13
N ARG A 147 -1.90 13.16 -4.95
CA ARG A 147 -2.59 14.44 -5.02
C ARG A 147 -4.07 14.24 -5.30
N GLU A 148 -4.40 13.41 -6.29
CA GLU A 148 -5.78 13.13 -6.64
C GLU A 148 -6.52 12.36 -5.54
N MET A 149 -5.90 11.30 -4.99
CA MET A 149 -6.52 10.54 -3.89
C MET A 149 -6.83 11.42 -2.68
N LEU A 150 -5.91 12.32 -2.30
CA LEU A 150 -6.10 13.24 -1.19
C LEU A 150 -7.09 14.37 -1.54
N ASN A 151 -7.16 14.80 -2.80
CA ASN A 151 -8.14 15.77 -3.27
C ASN A 151 -9.57 15.24 -3.20
N CYS A 152 -9.78 14.01 -3.63
CA CYS A 152 -11.10 13.38 -3.64
C CYS A 152 -11.48 12.79 -2.28
N CYS A 153 -10.53 12.58 -1.37
CA CYS A 153 -10.80 11.96 -0.08
C CYS A 153 -11.82 12.77 0.75
N PRO A 154 -12.91 12.14 1.23
CA PRO A 154 -13.90 12.78 2.09
C PRO A 154 -13.25 13.42 3.32
N ASP A 155 -13.70 14.64 3.64
CA ASP A 155 -13.27 15.46 4.77
C ASP A 155 -11.78 15.87 4.79
N PHE A 156 -10.98 15.48 3.80
CA PHE A 156 -9.56 15.82 3.76
C PHE A 156 -9.31 17.31 3.50
N ASN A 157 -10.28 18.03 2.94
CA ASN A 157 -10.21 19.49 2.81
C ASN A 157 -10.04 20.18 4.16
N TYR A 158 -10.61 19.66 5.25
CA TYR A 158 -10.39 20.20 6.60
C TYR A 158 -8.94 20.03 7.07
N VAL A 159 -8.25 18.98 6.62
CA VAL A 159 -6.83 18.78 6.91
C VAL A 159 -5.98 19.77 6.11
N LYS A 160 -6.27 19.94 4.82
CA LYS A 160 -5.54 20.86 3.94
C LYS A 160 -5.54 22.30 4.41
N ILE A 161 -6.69 22.78 4.92
CA ILE A 161 -6.81 24.16 5.44
C ILE A 161 -6.32 24.29 6.90
N GLY A 162 -5.88 23.20 7.52
CA GLY A 162 -5.34 23.19 8.88
C GLY A 162 -6.38 23.14 10.00
N ASN A 163 -7.67 22.93 9.69
CA ASN A 163 -8.74 22.84 10.68
C ASN A 163 -8.76 21.51 11.44
N LYS A 164 -8.29 20.43 10.81
CA LYS A 164 -8.20 19.10 11.40
C LYS A 164 -6.83 18.47 11.17
N LYS A 165 -6.45 17.53 12.02
CA LYS A 165 -5.32 16.62 11.80
C LYS A 165 -5.81 15.30 11.17
N PRO A 166 -4.99 14.61 10.38
CA PRO A 166 -5.32 13.28 9.85
C PRO A 166 -5.83 12.26 10.89
N GLY A 167 -5.30 12.30 12.12
CA GLY A 167 -5.73 11.44 13.22
C GLY A 167 -7.18 11.63 13.64
N GLU A 168 -7.69 12.85 13.55
CA GLU A 168 -9.07 13.18 13.95
C GLU A 168 -10.08 12.59 12.96
N LEU A 169 -9.70 12.44 11.70
CA LEU A 169 -10.50 11.74 10.69
C LEU A 169 -10.53 10.22 10.91
N ARG A 170 -9.75 9.67 11.84
CA ARG A 170 -9.74 8.24 12.22
C ARG A 170 -10.53 7.93 13.49
N LEU A 171 -11.36 8.86 13.94
CA LEU A 171 -12.18 8.71 15.13
C LEU A 171 -13.63 8.45 14.76
N LEU A 172 -14.32 7.70 15.61
CA LEU A 172 -15.78 7.61 15.57
C LEU A 172 -16.36 8.95 16.02
N ILE A 173 -17.32 9.48 15.27
CA ILE A 173 -18.00 10.74 15.58
C ILE A 173 -19.49 10.51 15.85
N ASP A 174 -20.08 11.35 16.69
CA ASP A 174 -21.53 11.38 16.94
C ASP A 174 -22.29 12.22 15.90
N SER A 175 -23.59 12.40 16.11
CA SER A 175 -24.46 13.20 15.24
C SER A 175 -24.08 14.69 15.19
N ASP A 176 -23.39 15.20 16.21
CA ASP A 176 -22.95 16.59 16.30
C ASP A 176 -21.53 16.78 15.73
N GLY A 177 -20.91 15.70 15.26
CA GLY A 177 -19.57 15.70 14.66
C GLY A 177 -18.44 15.71 15.69
N LEU A 178 -18.73 15.39 16.95
CA LEU A 178 -17.75 15.32 18.03
C LEU A 178 -17.21 13.89 18.18
N PRO A 179 -15.93 13.71 18.58
CA PRO A 179 -15.39 12.38 18.83
C PRO A 179 -16.12 11.66 19.96
N VAL A 180 -16.56 10.44 19.69
CA VAL A 180 -17.19 9.58 20.71
C VAL A 180 -16.15 9.10 21.70
N LEU A 181 -16.48 9.13 22.99
CA LEU A 181 -15.65 8.67 24.09
C LEU A 181 -16.18 7.36 24.67
N ASP A 182 -15.27 6.48 25.09
CA ASP A 182 -15.61 5.29 25.89
C ASP A 182 -15.84 5.63 27.37
N ASP A 183 -16.18 4.62 28.16
CA ASP A 183 -16.43 4.75 29.61
C ASP A 183 -15.22 5.31 30.37
N GLU A 184 -14.01 5.17 29.83
CA GLU A 184 -12.76 5.70 30.39
C GLU A 184 -12.39 7.09 29.86
N GLN A 185 -13.32 7.78 29.17
CA GLN A 185 -13.12 9.09 28.55
C GLN A 185 -12.03 9.10 27.45
N LYS A 186 -11.81 7.96 26.80
CA LYS A 186 -10.87 7.84 25.66
C LYS A 186 -11.61 7.88 24.34
N VAL A 187 -11.02 8.54 23.37
CA VAL A 187 -11.56 8.61 22.01
C VAL A 187 -11.61 7.23 21.35
N ILE A 188 -12.73 6.93 20.70
CA ILE A 188 -12.95 5.64 20.06
C ILE A 188 -12.44 5.69 18.61
N PRO A 189 -11.60 4.72 18.18
CA PRO A 189 -11.19 4.57 16.79
C PRO A 189 -12.36 4.27 15.84
N GLY A 190 -12.37 4.88 14.65
CA GLY A 190 -13.40 4.68 13.63
C GLY A 190 -13.16 5.55 12.39
N GLY A 191 -14.21 6.04 11.73
CA GLY A 191 -14.10 7.08 10.71
C GLY A 191 -13.38 6.63 9.43
N ASN A 192 -12.61 7.55 8.81
CA ASN A 192 -12.12 7.39 7.45
C ASN A 192 -11.03 6.30 7.31
N VAL A 193 -11.30 5.27 6.52
CA VAL A 193 -10.39 4.15 6.24
C VAL A 193 -9.15 4.56 5.45
N PHE A 194 -9.26 5.56 4.56
CA PHE A 194 -8.15 6.06 3.74
C PHE A 194 -7.11 6.83 4.56
N MET A 195 -7.47 7.28 5.77
CA MET A 195 -6.52 7.85 6.73
C MET A 195 -5.66 6.78 7.41
N ARG A 196 -5.78 5.51 6.99
CA ARG A 196 -5.00 4.37 7.48
C ARG A 196 -4.26 3.70 6.32
N PRO A 197 -3.07 3.13 6.58
CA PRO A 197 -2.29 2.47 5.54
C PRO A 197 -3.02 1.32 4.82
N ILE A 198 -3.84 0.55 5.53
CA ILE A 198 -4.59 -0.58 4.94
C ILE A 198 -5.62 -0.11 3.90
N GLY A 199 -6.29 1.03 4.14
CA GLY A 199 -7.21 1.61 3.18
C GLY A 199 -6.48 2.14 1.95
N GLN A 200 -5.37 2.84 2.15
CA GLN A 200 -4.50 3.33 1.08
C GLN A 200 -4.03 2.20 0.16
N TYR A 201 -3.60 1.07 0.74
CA TYR A 201 -3.19 -0.11 -0.02
C TYR A 201 -4.31 -0.68 -0.88
N VAL A 202 -5.53 -0.84 -0.33
CA VAL A 202 -6.67 -1.36 -1.07
C VAL A 202 -7.03 -0.43 -2.24
N ILE A 203 -7.07 0.89 -2.02
CA ILE A 203 -7.35 1.85 -3.09
C ILE A 203 -6.26 1.83 -4.15
N ALA A 204 -4.98 1.76 -3.76
CA ALA A 204 -3.86 1.67 -4.70
C ALA A 204 -3.92 0.40 -5.57
N GLU A 205 -4.34 -0.74 -5.01
CA GLU A 205 -4.54 -1.97 -5.78
C GLU A 205 -5.65 -1.80 -6.84
N VAL A 206 -6.76 -1.14 -6.51
CA VAL A 206 -7.84 -0.83 -7.47
C VAL A 206 -7.34 0.14 -8.54
N VAL A 207 -6.60 1.18 -8.17
CA VAL A 207 -5.98 2.14 -9.10
C VAL A 207 -5.01 1.44 -10.05
N LYS A 208 -4.20 0.51 -9.55
CA LYS A 208 -3.33 -0.34 -10.38
C LYS A 208 -4.14 -1.15 -11.38
N GLN A 209 -5.23 -1.79 -10.96
CA GLN A 209 -6.09 -2.54 -11.89
C GLN A 209 -6.68 -1.65 -12.98
N ALA A 210 -7.06 -0.41 -12.65
CA ALA A 210 -7.53 0.56 -13.63
C ALA A 210 -6.43 0.99 -14.62
N GLY A 211 -5.24 1.30 -14.13
CA GLY A 211 -4.09 1.69 -14.96
C GLY A 211 -3.69 0.60 -15.96
N ILE A 212 -3.61 -0.66 -15.50
CA ILE A 212 -3.34 -1.82 -16.37
C ILE A 212 -4.41 -1.99 -17.47
N GLN A 213 -5.64 -1.59 -17.17
CA GLN A 213 -6.77 -1.66 -18.11
C GLN A 213 -6.95 -0.39 -18.94
N ARG A 214 -5.96 0.52 -18.94
CA ARG A 214 -5.97 1.79 -19.68
C ARG A 214 -7.18 2.68 -19.35
N LYS A 215 -7.66 2.61 -18.12
CA LYS A 215 -8.74 3.48 -17.62
C LYS A 215 -8.14 4.75 -17.03
N SER A 216 -8.93 5.83 -17.04
CA SER A 216 -8.53 7.11 -16.43
C SER A 216 -8.34 6.94 -14.92
N ILE A 217 -7.09 6.98 -14.45
CA ILE A 217 -6.77 6.89 -13.02
C ILE A 217 -7.46 8.02 -12.22
N PRO A 218 -7.42 9.29 -12.65
CA PRO A 218 -8.09 10.36 -11.90
C PRO A 218 -9.60 10.15 -11.77
N GLU A 219 -10.26 9.75 -12.86
CA GLU A 219 -11.71 9.50 -12.82
C GLU A 219 -12.04 8.30 -11.90
N VAL A 220 -11.24 7.23 -11.94
CA VAL A 220 -11.41 6.07 -11.04
C VAL A 220 -11.29 6.48 -9.58
N ILE A 221 -10.28 7.28 -9.24
CA ILE A 221 -10.10 7.79 -7.87
C ILE A 221 -11.32 8.60 -7.45
N GLN A 222 -11.77 9.54 -8.28
CA GLN A 222 -12.94 10.36 -8.00
C GLN A 222 -14.19 9.50 -7.77
N VAL A 223 -14.45 8.54 -8.66
CA VAL A 223 -15.62 7.67 -8.60
C VAL A 223 -15.58 6.78 -7.36
N ILE A 224 -14.42 6.23 -6.99
CA ILE A 224 -14.23 5.45 -5.75
C ILE A 224 -14.55 6.33 -4.54
N MET A 225 -13.93 7.50 -4.43
CA MET A 225 -14.06 8.36 -3.25
C MET A 225 -15.47 8.95 -3.10
N THR A 226 -16.24 9.06 -4.18
CA THR A 226 -17.63 9.52 -4.15
C THR A 226 -18.63 8.41 -3.85
N ASN A 227 -18.43 7.20 -4.40
CA ASN A 227 -19.47 6.15 -4.38
C ASN A 227 -19.20 5.02 -3.40
N VAL A 228 -17.94 4.79 -3.03
CA VAL A 228 -17.57 3.84 -1.98
C VAL A 228 -17.45 4.60 -0.68
N SER A 229 -18.22 4.21 0.35
CA SER A 229 -18.13 4.85 1.65
C SER A 229 -16.71 4.74 2.17
N MET A 230 -16.07 5.84 2.60
CA MET A 230 -14.76 5.78 3.27
C MET A 230 -14.87 5.57 4.78
N ASP A 231 -16.08 5.43 5.30
CA ASP A 231 -16.33 5.11 6.71
C ASP A 231 -16.02 3.64 6.98
N ILE A 232 -15.04 3.37 7.84
CA ILE A 232 -14.53 2.04 8.13
C ILE A 232 -15.57 1.11 8.79
N ASP A 233 -16.62 1.68 9.39
CA ASP A 233 -17.74 0.95 9.98
C ASP A 233 -18.83 0.57 8.97
N LYS A 234 -18.63 0.90 7.68
CA LYS A 234 -19.55 0.56 6.59
C LYS A 234 -18.92 -0.44 5.61
N ALA A 235 -19.78 -1.12 4.85
CA ALA A 235 -19.33 -1.97 3.76
C ALA A 235 -18.57 -1.14 2.71
N PRO A 236 -17.49 -1.68 2.10
CA PRO A 236 -17.04 -3.07 2.17
C PRO A 236 -15.98 -3.35 3.25
N TRP A 237 -15.75 -2.46 4.21
CA TRP A 237 -14.60 -2.53 5.13
C TRP A 237 -14.88 -3.30 6.42
N VAL A 238 -16.05 -3.03 7.00
CA VAL A 238 -16.49 -3.58 8.28
C VAL A 238 -16.48 -5.11 8.24
N ASP A 239 -15.95 -5.70 9.31
CA ASP A 239 -15.80 -7.13 9.54
C ASP A 239 -14.91 -7.91 8.53
N LEU A 240 -14.34 -7.25 7.50
CA LEU A 240 -13.22 -7.80 6.71
C LEU A 240 -11.87 -7.32 7.19
N ILE A 241 -11.68 -6.00 7.20
CA ILE A 241 -10.42 -5.36 7.61
C ILE A 241 -10.56 -4.56 8.90
N TRP A 242 -11.77 -4.50 9.45
CA TRP A 242 -12.09 -3.74 10.64
C TRP A 242 -12.99 -4.54 11.56
N ASN A 243 -12.51 -4.81 12.78
CA ASN A 243 -13.32 -5.45 13.79
C ASN A 243 -14.21 -4.38 14.45
N SER A 244 -15.48 -4.34 14.07
CA SER A 244 -16.47 -3.38 14.59
C SER A 244 -16.61 -3.43 16.13
N SER A 245 -16.56 -4.62 16.71
CA SER A 245 -16.71 -4.85 18.15
C SER A 245 -15.49 -4.38 18.95
N LYS A 246 -14.28 -4.70 18.48
CA LYS A 246 -13.01 -4.37 19.15
C LYS A 246 -12.44 -3.02 18.73
N ARG A 247 -13.01 -2.37 17.71
CA ARG A 247 -12.52 -1.11 17.11
C ARG A 247 -11.05 -1.16 16.73
N THR A 248 -10.65 -2.25 16.07
CA THR A 248 -9.25 -2.51 15.67
C THR A 248 -9.15 -3.01 14.25
N ILE A 249 -8.02 -2.72 13.61
CA ILE A 249 -7.71 -3.23 12.27
C ILE A 249 -7.48 -4.73 12.33
N MET A 250 -8.07 -5.44 11.38
CA MET A 250 -7.87 -6.87 11.14
C MET A 250 -7.70 -7.10 9.63
N GLY A 251 -7.88 -8.35 9.19
CA GLY A 251 -7.81 -8.70 7.78
C GLY A 251 -6.39 -8.96 7.29
N THR A 252 -6.22 -10.08 6.61
CA THR A 252 -4.99 -10.47 5.94
C THR A 252 -4.97 -9.93 4.51
N LYS A 253 -3.92 -10.27 3.75
CA LYS A 253 -3.87 -9.98 2.31
C LYS A 253 -5.05 -10.60 1.55
N LYS A 254 -5.63 -11.70 2.04
CA LYS A 254 -6.80 -12.34 1.44
C LYS A 254 -8.04 -11.45 1.56
N GLU A 255 -8.36 -10.97 2.76
CA GLU A 255 -9.52 -10.11 3.00
C GLU A 255 -9.38 -8.76 2.25
N GLN A 256 -8.16 -8.21 2.21
CA GLN A 256 -7.88 -7.02 1.38
C GLN A 256 -8.14 -7.29 -0.11
N ALA A 257 -7.73 -8.45 -0.64
CA ALA A 257 -7.97 -8.82 -2.02
C ALA A 257 -9.46 -9.00 -2.35
N ILE A 258 -10.26 -9.49 -1.39
CA ILE A 258 -11.72 -9.55 -1.52
C ILE A 258 -12.27 -8.14 -1.70
N ILE A 259 -11.89 -7.17 -0.87
CA ILE A 259 -12.36 -5.78 -0.99
C ILE A 259 -11.96 -5.17 -2.34
N VAL A 260 -10.70 -5.36 -2.77
CA VAL A 260 -10.25 -4.92 -4.10
C VAL A 260 -11.15 -5.51 -5.20
N ALA A 261 -11.45 -6.80 -5.14
CA ALA A 261 -12.32 -7.45 -6.11
C ALA A 261 -13.77 -6.92 -6.08
N ILE A 262 -14.30 -6.59 -4.90
CA ILE A 262 -15.63 -5.98 -4.74
C ILE A 262 -15.68 -4.60 -5.38
N ILE A 263 -14.69 -3.73 -5.10
CA ILE A 263 -14.63 -2.39 -5.67
C ILE A 263 -14.40 -2.47 -7.20
N CYS A 264 -13.50 -3.33 -7.67
CA CYS A 264 -13.31 -3.55 -9.10
C CYS A 264 -14.59 -4.03 -9.79
N HIS A 265 -15.35 -4.95 -9.18
CA HIS A 265 -16.64 -5.39 -9.71
C HIS A 265 -17.65 -4.24 -9.80
N ALA A 266 -17.79 -3.44 -8.74
CA ALA A 266 -18.68 -2.27 -8.73
C ALA A 266 -18.32 -1.27 -9.85
N LEU A 267 -17.03 -1.08 -10.14
CA LEU A 267 -16.55 -0.22 -11.23
C LEU A 267 -16.62 -0.85 -12.63
N GLY A 268 -16.93 -2.15 -12.75
CA GLY A 268 -16.86 -2.87 -14.03
C GLY A 268 -15.44 -3.07 -14.57
N LEU A 269 -14.45 -3.13 -13.67
CA LEU A 269 -13.06 -3.46 -13.97
C LEU A 269 -12.86 -4.98 -13.94
N LYS A 270 -11.90 -5.48 -14.71
CA LYS A 270 -11.40 -6.86 -14.52
C LYS A 270 -10.85 -6.97 -13.10
N LYS A 271 -11.28 -8.02 -12.41
CA LYS A 271 -10.85 -8.36 -11.05
C LYS A 271 -9.41 -8.88 -11.07
N PRO A 272 -8.64 -8.70 -9.98
CA PRO A 272 -7.34 -9.33 -9.84
C PRO A 272 -7.46 -10.85 -10.03
N LEU A 273 -6.48 -11.46 -10.69
CA LEU A 273 -6.48 -12.91 -10.93
C LEU A 273 -6.34 -13.66 -9.60
N ASN A 274 -7.12 -14.73 -9.43
CA ASN A 274 -6.90 -15.66 -8.33
C ASN A 274 -5.54 -16.35 -8.52
N ALA A 275 -4.64 -16.22 -7.55
CA ALA A 275 -3.29 -16.78 -7.61
C ALA A 275 -3.25 -18.30 -7.87
N LYS A 276 -4.30 -19.04 -7.49
CA LYS A 276 -4.39 -20.50 -7.70
C LYS A 276 -4.96 -20.89 -9.07
N SER A 277 -5.97 -20.17 -9.57
CA SER A 277 -6.68 -20.56 -10.79
C SER A 277 -6.27 -19.77 -12.04
N LYS A 278 -5.54 -18.66 -11.88
CA LYS A 278 -5.18 -17.69 -12.95
C LYS A 278 -6.39 -17.22 -13.78
N LYS A 279 -7.61 -17.36 -13.25
CA LYS A 279 -8.86 -16.87 -13.87
C LYS A 279 -9.44 -15.73 -13.03
N SER A 280 -10.21 -14.87 -13.69
CA SER A 280 -11.01 -13.84 -13.03
C SER A 280 -12.05 -14.50 -12.13
N LEU A 281 -12.21 -14.01 -10.90
CA LEU A 281 -13.19 -14.52 -9.94
C LEU A 281 -14.61 -14.29 -10.49
N LYS A 282 -15.45 -15.33 -10.55
CA LYS A 282 -16.87 -15.15 -10.92
C LYS A 282 -17.58 -14.33 -9.85
N VAL A 283 -18.64 -13.61 -10.21
CA VAL A 283 -19.40 -12.76 -9.28
C VAL A 283 -20.02 -13.60 -8.15
N ARG A 284 -20.57 -14.77 -8.49
CA ARG A 284 -21.10 -15.74 -7.52
C ARG A 284 -20.06 -16.16 -6.48
N ASP A 285 -18.85 -16.51 -6.93
CA ASP A 285 -17.76 -16.93 -6.04
C ASP A 285 -17.32 -15.77 -5.13
N LEU A 286 -17.17 -14.57 -5.68
CA LEU A 286 -16.83 -13.36 -4.91
C LEU A 286 -17.87 -13.05 -3.83
N LYS A 287 -19.15 -13.16 -4.18
CA LYS A 287 -20.26 -12.95 -3.25
C LYS A 287 -20.23 -13.96 -2.11
N GLN A 288 -19.95 -15.23 -2.42
CA GLN A 288 -19.83 -16.28 -1.41
C GLN A 288 -18.61 -16.05 -0.51
N GLU A 289 -17.45 -15.76 -1.09
CA GLU A 289 -16.22 -15.49 -0.31
C GLU A 289 -16.40 -14.28 0.62
N TYR A 290 -17.09 -13.23 0.17
CA TYR A 290 -17.42 -12.06 1.00
C TYR A 290 -18.32 -12.43 2.18
N ARG A 291 -19.42 -13.14 1.92
CA ARG A 291 -20.38 -13.58 2.94
C ARG A 291 -19.73 -14.49 3.99
N ASP A 292 -18.91 -15.43 3.52
CA ASP A 292 -18.17 -16.34 4.40
C ASP A 292 -17.15 -15.59 5.26
N ALA A 293 -16.48 -14.57 4.70
CA ALA A 293 -15.48 -13.79 5.41
C ALA A 293 -16.07 -12.95 6.56
N ILE A 294 -17.24 -12.35 6.36
CA ILE A 294 -17.90 -11.52 7.38
C ILE A 294 -18.92 -12.28 8.23
N GLY A 295 -19.24 -13.53 7.87
CA GLY A 295 -20.22 -14.34 8.58
C GLY A 295 -21.68 -13.90 8.38
N ASP A 296 -21.98 -13.13 7.34
CA ASP A 296 -23.33 -12.67 7.00
C ASP A 296 -23.80 -13.27 5.66
N PRO A 297 -24.71 -14.26 5.67
CA PRO A 297 -25.20 -14.89 4.45
C PRO A 297 -26.09 -13.98 3.59
N LYS A 298 -26.62 -12.88 4.16
CA LYS A 298 -27.50 -11.93 3.47
C LYS A 298 -26.75 -10.76 2.86
N ALA A 299 -25.47 -10.61 3.16
CA ALA A 299 -24.67 -9.51 2.63
C ALA A 299 -24.66 -9.48 1.10
N SER A 300 -24.76 -8.28 0.55
CA SER A 300 -24.69 -7.97 -0.87
C SER A 300 -23.36 -7.30 -1.20
N LEU A 301 -22.92 -7.47 -2.45
CA LEU A 301 -21.80 -6.71 -2.97
C LEU A 301 -22.20 -5.25 -3.15
N LEU A 302 -21.20 -4.38 -3.29
CA LEU A 302 -21.42 -2.98 -3.66
C LEU A 302 -22.24 -2.90 -4.96
N GLN A 303 -23.18 -1.95 -4.97
CA GLN A 303 -23.98 -1.70 -6.16
C GLN A 303 -23.08 -1.22 -7.31
N PRO A 304 -23.44 -1.54 -8.55
CA PRO A 304 -22.61 -1.15 -9.67
C PRO A 304 -22.59 0.38 -9.87
N ILE A 305 -21.40 0.96 -10.00
CA ILE A 305 -21.18 2.40 -10.07
C ILE A 305 -21.17 2.86 -11.53
N VAL A 306 -21.87 3.93 -11.87
CA VAL A 306 -21.94 4.48 -13.23
C VAL A 306 -20.86 5.53 -13.43
N TRP A 307 -20.01 5.36 -14.43
CA TRP A 307 -18.94 6.29 -14.81
C TRP A 307 -18.47 6.03 -16.24
N SER A 308 -17.70 6.94 -16.86
CA SER A 308 -17.43 6.89 -18.30
C SER A 308 -16.55 5.71 -18.71
N GLY A 309 -15.69 5.23 -17.81
CA GLY A 309 -14.81 4.10 -18.04
C GLY A 309 -15.43 2.72 -17.77
N ARG A 310 -16.70 2.63 -17.34
CA ARG A 310 -17.34 1.34 -17.05
C ARG A 310 -17.63 0.56 -18.34
N THR A 311 -17.13 -0.66 -18.42
CA THR A 311 -17.41 -1.56 -19.54
C THR A 311 -18.78 -2.21 -19.33
N ILE A 312 -19.76 -1.91 -20.20
CA ILE A 312 -21.17 -2.35 -20.09
C ILE A 312 -21.32 -3.89 -20.16
N GLN A 313 -20.33 -4.60 -20.70
CA GLN A 313 -20.34 -6.05 -20.97
C GLN A 313 -20.35 -7.01 -19.76
N SER A 314 -20.60 -6.55 -18.53
CA SER A 314 -20.65 -7.44 -17.36
C SER A 314 -22.06 -7.81 -16.89
N HIS A 315 -23.11 -7.29 -17.54
CA HIS A 315 -24.50 -7.60 -17.18
C HIS A 315 -25.03 -8.91 -17.78
N GLU A 316 -24.39 -9.50 -18.79
CA GLU A 316 -24.91 -10.73 -19.42
C GLU A 316 -24.73 -11.99 -18.56
N ASP A 317 -23.95 -11.94 -17.47
CA ASP A 317 -23.83 -13.06 -16.52
C ASP A 317 -24.77 -12.92 -15.29
N ASP A 318 -25.54 -11.81 -15.18
CA ASP A 318 -26.29 -11.47 -13.96
C ASP A 318 -27.79 -11.86 -14.00
N ASP A 319 -28.36 -12.23 -15.17
CA ASP A 319 -29.81 -12.47 -15.32
C ASP A 319 -30.25 -13.94 -15.52
N GLU A 320 -29.35 -14.93 -15.59
CA GLU A 320 -29.76 -16.33 -15.84
C GLU A 320 -30.02 -17.20 -14.60
N ASP A 321 -29.75 -16.76 -13.37
CA ASP A 321 -29.83 -17.62 -12.16
C ASP A 321 -30.97 -17.25 -11.18
N ASN A 322 -31.97 -16.50 -11.63
CA ASN A 322 -33.22 -16.24 -10.90
C ASN A 322 -34.40 -17.14 -11.37
N THR A 323 -34.11 -18.41 -11.65
CA THR A 323 -35.09 -19.49 -11.78
C THR A 323 -34.65 -20.73 -11.04
#